data_AF-A0A7R7CL09-F1
#
_entry.id   AF-A0A7R7CL09-F1
#
_cell.length_a   1.000
_cell.length_b   1.000
_cell.length_c   1.000
_cell.angle_alpha   90.00
_cell.angle_beta   90.00
_cell.angle_gamma   90.00
#
_symmetry.space_group_name_H-M   'P 1'
#
loop_
_entity.id
_entity.type
_entity.pdbx_description
1 polymer ?
#
loop_
_entity_poly.entity_id
_entity_poly.type
_entity_poly.pdbx_seq_one_letter_code
_entity_poly.pdbx_strand_id
1 'polypeptide(L)'
;MAAVDPWDKTPDEQTFGRAGATITPNDNEDLETVSKGLYVLAEGTVAYIPANNEGNSGAAILTTGSLTAGSVIPYFVRRVMSTGTSATVASIDK
;
A
#
# COMPACT_ATOMS: atom_id res chain seq x y z
N MET A 1 25.28 8.39 14.12
CA MET A 1 25.25 9.05 12.79
C MET A 1 24.19 8.35 11.97
N ALA A 2 23.35 9.09 11.24
CA ALA A 2 22.45 8.49 10.26
C ALA A 2 23.29 7.89 9.11
N ALA A 3 22.81 6.80 8.51
CA ALA A 3 23.43 6.26 7.31
C ALA A 3 23.36 7.30 6.18
N VAL A 4 24.44 7.42 5.40
CA VAL A 4 24.44 8.24 4.19
C VAL A 4 23.89 7.39 3.06
N ASP A 5 22.83 7.84 2.40
CA ASP A 5 22.30 7.23 1.19
C ASP A 5 22.98 7.86 -0.05
N PRO A 6 23.94 7.17 -0.70
CA PRO A 6 24.59 7.71 -1.90
C PRO A 6 23.66 7.72 -3.12
N TRP A 7 22.50 7.07 -3.04
CA TRP A 7 21.50 7.04 -4.11
C TRP A 7 20.40 8.08 -3.91
N ASP A 8 20.51 9.01 -2.95
CA ASP A 8 19.45 9.97 -2.63
C ASP A 8 19.02 10.84 -3.84
N LYS A 9 17.86 10.53 -4.42
CA LYS A 9 17.20 11.08 -5.61
C LYS A 9 15.70 11.01 -5.39
N THR A 10 14.98 12.09 -5.68
CA THR A 10 13.51 12.13 -5.54
C THR A 10 12.86 10.94 -6.26
N PRO A 11 12.12 10.06 -5.56
CA PRO A 11 11.46 8.95 -6.24
C PRO A 11 10.25 9.39 -7.06
N ASP A 12 10.02 8.61 -8.11
CA ASP A 12 8.95 8.72 -9.09
C ASP A 12 8.28 7.34 -9.29
N GLU A 13 7.38 7.22 -10.26
CA GLU A 13 6.73 5.95 -10.60
C GLU A 13 7.65 4.85 -11.15
N GLN A 14 8.89 5.17 -11.55
CA GLN A 14 9.83 4.24 -12.18
C GLN A 14 10.92 3.73 -11.23
N THR A 15 11.05 4.34 -10.05
CA THR A 15 12.08 4.05 -9.06
C THR A 15 11.54 3.23 -7.88
N PHE A 16 12.43 2.70 -7.04
CA PHE A 16 12.03 1.99 -5.81
C PHE A 16 11.45 2.93 -4.75
N GLY A 17 10.83 2.35 -3.72
CA GLY A 17 10.43 3.09 -2.52
C GLY A 17 11.61 3.38 -1.61
N ARG A 18 11.47 4.39 -0.74
CA ARG A 18 12.52 4.86 0.19
C ARG A 18 12.07 4.94 1.63
N ALA A 19 10.77 5.06 1.82
CA ALA A 19 10.14 5.04 3.11
C ALA A 19 8.97 4.06 3.07
N GLY A 20 8.42 3.79 4.25
CA GLY A 20 7.23 3.00 4.43
C GLY A 20 6.79 3.05 5.87
N ALA A 21 5.50 2.83 6.09
CA ALA A 21 4.90 2.72 7.40
C ALA A 21 3.89 1.56 7.38
N THR A 22 3.72 0.90 8.53
CA THR A 22 2.63 -0.06 8.70
C THR A 22 1.31 0.67 8.53
N ILE A 23 0.43 0.14 7.70
CA ILE A 23 -0.87 0.73 7.44
C ILE A 23 -1.88 0.13 8.41
N THR A 24 -2.65 1.00 9.06
CA THR A 24 -3.88 0.62 9.75
C THR A 24 -5.04 0.71 8.76
N PRO A 25 -5.70 -0.40 8.41
CA PRO A 25 -6.83 -0.37 7.48
C PRO A 25 -8.00 0.48 7.98
N ASN A 26 -8.65 1.22 7.07
CA ASN A 26 -9.81 2.07 7.38
C ASN A 26 -10.77 2.11 6.19
N ASP A 27 -12.06 1.86 6.44
CA ASP A 27 -13.08 1.87 5.38
C ASP A 27 -13.49 3.29 4.96
N ASN A 28 -13.26 4.28 5.83
CA ASN A 28 -13.80 5.63 5.68
C ASN A 28 -12.75 6.68 5.29
N GLU A 29 -11.47 6.42 5.52
CA GLU A 29 -10.40 7.39 5.33
C GLU A 29 -9.33 6.87 4.36
N ASP A 30 -8.87 7.72 3.46
CA ASP A 30 -7.70 7.45 2.64
C ASP A 30 -6.41 7.59 3.46
N LEU A 31 -5.33 7.01 2.95
CA LEU A 31 -3.98 7.24 3.45
C LEU A 31 -3.62 8.72 3.29
N GLU A 32 -2.80 9.25 4.21
CA GLU A 32 -2.33 10.64 4.15
C GLU A 32 -1.62 10.95 2.82
N THR A 33 -0.90 9.96 2.26
CA THR A 33 -0.35 10.01 0.91
C THR A 33 -0.63 8.71 0.17
N VAL A 34 -0.78 8.80 -1.15
CA VAL A 34 -0.91 7.61 -2.01
C VAL A 34 0.38 6.81 -1.94
N SER A 35 0.26 5.54 -1.58
CA SER A 35 1.39 4.62 -1.57
C SER A 35 1.69 4.13 -2.99
N LYS A 36 2.96 3.92 -3.32
CA LYS A 36 3.39 3.39 -4.64
C LYS A 36 3.06 1.91 -4.84
N GLY A 37 2.82 1.22 -3.73
CA GLY A 37 2.53 -0.20 -3.66
C GLY A 37 2.42 -0.63 -2.22
N LEU A 38 1.95 -1.84 -1.98
CA LEU A 38 1.89 -2.40 -0.63
C LEU A 38 2.82 -3.59 -0.52
N TYR A 39 3.52 -3.68 0.61
CA TYR A 39 4.31 -4.85 0.98
C TYR A 39 3.58 -5.64 2.08
N VAL A 40 3.38 -6.94 1.87
CA VAL A 40 2.67 -7.81 2.83
C VAL A 40 3.64 -8.25 3.93
N LEU A 41 3.37 -7.82 5.16
CA LEU A 41 4.14 -8.17 6.36
C LEU A 41 3.67 -9.49 7.00
N ALA A 42 2.36 -9.73 7.01
CA ALA A 42 1.75 -10.95 7.52
C ALA A 42 0.70 -11.46 6.53
N GLU A 43 0.59 -12.78 6.39
CA GLU A 43 -0.29 -13.42 5.42
C GLU A 43 -1.78 -13.09 5.61
N GLY A 44 -2.54 -13.17 4.52
CA GLY A 44 -3.98 -12.94 4.52
C GLY A 44 -4.46 -12.28 3.23
N THR A 45 -5.69 -11.80 3.25
CA THR A 45 -6.29 -11.03 2.16
C THR A 45 -6.05 -9.53 2.35
N VAL A 46 -6.01 -8.78 1.26
CA VAL A 46 -5.99 -7.31 1.27
C VAL A 46 -7.10 -6.80 0.38
N ALA A 47 -7.97 -5.97 0.93
CA ALA A 47 -8.94 -5.18 0.19
C ALA A 47 -8.44 -3.73 0.13
N TYR A 48 -8.31 -3.18 -1.07
CA TYR A 48 -7.72 -1.85 -1.28
C TYR A 48 -8.36 -1.12 -2.45
N ILE A 49 -8.19 0.21 -2.47
CA ILE A 49 -8.65 1.08 -3.55
C ILE A 49 -7.43 1.73 -4.22
N PRO A 50 -7.18 1.44 -5.52
CA PRO A 50 -6.21 2.16 -6.32
C PRO A 50 -6.49 3.67 -6.39
N ALA A 51 -5.44 4.48 -6.53
CA ALA A 51 -5.50 5.94 -6.49
C ALA A 51 -6.54 6.55 -7.44
N ASN A 52 -6.68 5.97 -8.64
CA ASN A 52 -7.56 6.48 -9.69
C ASN A 52 -8.90 5.72 -9.79
N ASN A 53 -9.19 4.81 -8.85
CA ASN A 53 -10.51 4.19 -8.78
C ASN A 53 -11.47 5.15 -8.07
N GLU A 54 -12.51 5.57 -8.80
CA GLU A 54 -13.52 6.51 -8.33
C GLU A 54 -14.51 5.86 -7.34
N GLY A 55 -14.89 6.62 -6.31
CA GLY A 55 -15.87 6.20 -5.30
C GLY A 55 -15.34 5.25 -4.23
N ASN A 56 -16.20 4.89 -3.26
CA ASN A 56 -15.85 4.03 -2.12
C ASN A 56 -16.71 2.74 -2.09
N SER A 57 -17.38 2.42 -3.19
CA SER A 57 -18.28 1.27 -3.31
C SER A 57 -17.55 0.05 -3.88
N GLY A 58 -18.17 -1.13 -3.82
CA GLY A 58 -17.56 -2.41 -4.21
C GLY A 58 -16.91 -2.47 -5.60
N ALA A 59 -17.34 -1.65 -6.57
CA ALA A 59 -16.69 -1.58 -7.89
C ALA A 59 -15.30 -0.92 -7.89
N ALA A 60 -15.00 -0.09 -6.88
CA ALA A 60 -13.71 0.58 -6.72
C ALA A 60 -12.69 -0.28 -5.94
N ILE A 61 -13.17 -1.25 -5.17
CA ILE A 61 -12.37 -2.06 -4.24
C ILE A 61 -11.85 -3.29 -4.97
N LEU A 62 -10.53 -3.48 -4.93
CA LEU A 62 -9.88 -4.73 -5.33
C LEU A 62 -9.60 -5.57 -4.09
N THR A 63 -10.05 -6.82 -4.09
CA THR A 63 -9.78 -7.78 -3.01
C THR A 63 -8.90 -8.90 -3.54
N THR A 64 -7.75 -9.10 -2.92
CA THR A 64 -6.85 -10.20 -3.28
C THR A 64 -7.36 -11.53 -2.74
N GLY A 65 -6.88 -12.63 -3.32
CA GLY A 65 -6.84 -13.91 -2.60
C GLY A 65 -5.87 -13.85 -1.41
N SER A 66 -5.71 -14.96 -0.70
CA SER A 66 -4.71 -15.05 0.37
C SER A 66 -3.30 -14.85 -0.20
N LEU A 67 -2.64 -13.81 0.29
CA LEU A 67 -1.25 -13.48 0.01
C LEU A 67 -0.36 -14.01 1.13
N THR A 68 0.84 -14.45 0.77
CA THR A 68 1.89 -14.78 1.74
C THR A 68 2.65 -13.52 2.12
N ALA A 69 3.29 -13.53 3.30
CA ALA A 69 4.28 -12.50 3.65
C ALA A 69 5.36 -12.39 2.58
N GLY A 70 5.79 -11.17 2.27
CA GLY A 70 6.72 -10.87 1.18
C GLY A 70 6.08 -10.57 -0.17
N SER A 71 4.77 -10.78 -0.32
CA SER A 71 4.05 -10.40 -1.54
C SER A 71 4.02 -8.88 -1.72
N VAL A 72 4.09 -8.42 -2.97
CA VAL A 72 3.97 -7.00 -3.34
C VAL A 72 2.68 -6.79 -4.12
N ILE A 73 1.92 -5.77 -3.75
CA ILE A 73 0.74 -5.28 -4.49
C ILE A 73 1.18 -4.09 -5.33
N PRO A 74 1.30 -4.22 -6.67
CA PRO A 74 1.91 -3.22 -7.54
C PRO A 74 0.86 -2.21 -8.06
N TYR A 75 0.09 -1.61 -7.14
CA TYR A 75 -0.84 -0.54 -7.46
C TYR A 75 -0.49 0.70 -6.65
N PHE A 76 -0.66 1.88 -7.24
CA PHE A 76 -0.74 3.09 -6.45
C PHE A 76 -2.01 3.03 -5.60
N VAL A 77 -1.89 2.93 -4.28
CA VAL A 77 -3.02 2.69 -3.37
C VAL A 77 -3.33 3.96 -2.58
N ARG A 78 -4.57 4.42 -2.64
CA ARG A 78 -5.06 5.51 -1.79
C ARG A 78 -5.71 5.04 -0.49
N ARG A 79 -6.21 3.80 -0.45
CA ARG A 79 -6.89 3.25 0.73
C ARG A 79 -6.70 1.75 0.87
N VAL A 80 -6.52 1.30 2.11
CA VAL A 80 -6.64 -0.12 2.48
C VAL A 80 -7.89 -0.26 3.35
N MET A 81 -8.84 -1.06 2.91
CA MET A 81 -10.11 -1.28 3.58
C MET A 81 -9.90 -2.14 4.82
N SER A 82 -10.57 -1.80 5.92
CA SER A 82 -10.64 -2.66 7.11
C SER A 82 -11.47 -3.89 6.83
N THR A 83 -12.60 -3.72 6.14
CA THR A 83 -13.43 -4.83 5.70
C THR A 83 -12.74 -5.60 4.57
N GLY A 84 -12.62 -6.92 4.73
CA GLY A 84 -11.99 -7.80 3.72
C GLY A 84 -10.46 -7.86 3.76
N THR A 85 -9.82 -7.12 4.67
CA THR A 85 -8.37 -7.19 4.92
C THR A 85 -8.09 -7.99 6.19
N SER A 86 -7.26 -9.02 6.07
CA SER A 86 -6.74 -9.83 7.18
C SER A 86 -5.22 -9.81 7.25
N ALA A 87 -4.55 -9.52 6.12
CA ALA A 87 -3.12 -9.36 6.06
C ALA A 87 -2.68 -8.06 6.75
N THR A 88 -1.47 -8.06 7.30
CA THR A 88 -0.79 -6.82 7.71
C THR A 88 0.06 -6.32 6.56
N VAL A 89 -0.04 -5.04 6.20
CA VAL A 89 0.71 -4.45 5.08
C VAL A 89 1.45 -3.19 5.50
N ALA A 90 2.55 -2.90 4.81
CA ALA A 90 3.26 -1.64 4.86
C ALA A 90 3.15 -0.90 3.52
N SER A 91 3.19 0.42 3.58
CA SER A 91 3.30 1.28 2.40
C SER A 91 4.70 1.18 1.77
N ILE A 92 4.76 1.34 0.45
CA ILE A 92 5.99 1.62 -0.29
C ILE A 92 5.90 3.08 -0.72
N ASP A 93 6.66 3.95 -0.06
CA ASP A 93 6.55 5.39 -0.25
C ASP A 93 7.75 5.96 -0.99
N LYS A 94 7.56 7.15 -1.57
CA LYS A 94 8.64 7.96 -2.15
C LYS A 94 9.58 8.52 -1.08
#